data_AF-A0A7G9GVZ1-F1
#
_entry.id   AF-A0A7G9GVZ1-F1
#
_cell.length_a   1.000
_cell.length_b   1.000
_cell.length_c   1.000
_cell.angle_alpha   90.00
_cell.angle_beta   90.00
_cell.angle_gamma   90.00
#
_symmetry.space_group_name_H-M   'P 1'
#
loop_
_entity.id
_entity.type
_entity.pdbx_description
1 polymer ?
#
loop_
_entity_poly.entity_id
_entity_poly.type
_entity_poly.pdbx_seq_one_letter_code
_entity_poly.pdbx_strand_id
1 'polypeptide(L)'
;MDKVILVIIDGLSYRMKKYMGYLEALCEDKKAQCHCVKSKLPTLSKPLYNMLLTGVSPIKSGIRSNNIKGKSKDESIFDLAVKNGKKTGAAAYYWIEELYNSGSFDPIKNMEVENKDLPINFGRFYWEDNFPDSHVFIQGERLRIKYDVDFLVIHSMNVDDSGHKHGGLSNEYRKSISKVSDILAIHLPKWIEENYQIIITSDHGMDIYGNHGGTTKLESYVPMWLIGDKFENLKLDDYLSQDIVFSLCCKGLGIEKS
;
A
#
# COMPACT_ATOMS: atom_id res chain seq x y z
N MET A 1 19.63 -2.24 -6.03
CA MET A 1 19.15 -3.55 -5.54
C MET A 1 17.72 -3.75 -6.05
N ASP A 2 17.28 -4.97 -6.31
CA ASP A 2 15.93 -5.24 -6.86
C ASP A 2 14.93 -5.60 -5.75
N LYS A 3 14.86 -4.72 -4.74
CA LYS A 3 13.97 -4.85 -3.59
C LYS A 3 13.03 -3.66 -3.50
N VAL A 4 11.76 -3.95 -3.22
CA VAL A 4 10.67 -2.96 -3.18
C VAL A 4 9.96 -3.02 -1.84
N ILE A 5 9.69 -1.84 -1.28
CA ILE A 5 8.74 -1.67 -0.16
C ILE A 5 7.56 -0.84 -0.68
N LEU A 6 6.37 -1.44 -0.65
CA LEU A 6 5.12 -0.76 -0.95
C LEU A 6 4.39 -0.46 0.37
N VAL A 7 4.24 0.83 0.68
CA VAL A 7 3.44 1.28 1.81
C VAL A 7 2.08 1.76 1.29
N ILE A 8 1.01 1.17 1.81
CA ILE A 8 -0.38 1.55 1.51
C ILE A 8 -0.95 2.19 2.77
N ILE A 9 -1.26 3.48 2.68
CA ILE A 9 -1.87 4.25 3.78
C ILE A 9 -3.33 4.41 3.46
N ASP A 10 -4.17 3.52 4.00
CA ASP A 10 -5.59 3.42 3.66
C ASP A 10 -6.29 4.78 3.83
N GLY A 11 -7.12 5.13 2.85
CA GLY A 11 -8.00 6.28 2.93
C GLY A 11 -7.30 7.64 2.85
N LEU A 12 -6.02 7.74 2.49
CA LEU A 12 -5.28 9.00 2.34
C LEU A 12 -5.62 9.75 1.04
N SER A 13 -6.32 10.88 1.17
CA SER A 13 -6.62 11.78 0.05
C SER A 13 -5.40 12.60 -0.41
N TYR A 14 -5.24 12.79 -1.73
CA TYR A 14 -4.20 13.67 -2.29
C TYR A 14 -4.28 15.09 -1.73
N ARG A 15 -5.50 15.60 -1.49
CA ARG A 15 -5.70 16.95 -0.94
C ARG A 15 -5.06 17.11 0.45
N MET A 16 -4.97 16.03 1.20
CA MET A 16 -4.51 16.02 2.58
C MET A 16 -3.06 15.54 2.71
N LYS A 17 -2.40 15.22 1.58
CA LYS A 17 -0.99 14.78 1.53
C LYS A 17 -0.01 15.73 2.21
N LYS A 18 -0.30 17.04 2.23
CA LYS A 18 0.56 18.08 2.81
C LYS A 18 0.86 17.91 4.30
N TYR A 19 0.10 17.05 5.00
CA TYR A 19 0.37 16.70 6.40
C TYR A 19 1.38 15.54 6.53
N MET A 20 1.83 14.95 5.42
CA MET A 20 2.99 14.05 5.35
C MET A 20 4.29 14.83 5.34
N GLY A 21 4.54 15.63 6.38
CA GLY A 21 5.60 16.64 6.39
C GLY A 21 6.99 16.10 6.02
N TYR A 22 7.33 14.89 6.47
CA TYR A 22 8.62 14.29 6.13
C TYR A 22 8.73 13.89 4.64
N LEU A 23 7.65 13.38 4.05
CA LEU A 23 7.63 13.05 2.62
C LEU A 23 7.69 14.31 1.75
N GLU A 24 7.01 15.38 2.17
CA GLU A 24 7.11 16.68 1.49
C GLU A 24 8.54 17.25 1.59
N ALA A 25 9.21 17.11 2.74
CA ALA A 25 10.61 17.50 2.88
C ALA A 25 11.54 16.69 1.95
N LEU A 26 11.34 15.38 1.79
CA LEU A 26 12.08 14.58 0.82
C LEU A 26 11.84 15.05 -0.62
N CYS A 27 10.64 15.50 -0.95
CA CYS A 27 10.34 16.08 -2.26
C CYS A 27 11.05 17.43 -2.48
N GLU A 28 11.05 18.32 -1.48
CA GLU A 28 11.79 19.59 -1.54
C GLU A 28 13.30 19.36 -1.74
N ASP A 29 13.85 18.35 -1.07
CA ASP A 29 15.25 17.91 -1.20
C ASP A 29 15.55 17.12 -2.48
N LYS A 30 14.56 16.91 -3.36
CA LYS A 30 14.66 16.10 -4.59
C LYS A 30 15.08 14.64 -4.34
N LYS A 31 14.83 14.11 -3.14
CA LYS A 31 15.04 12.70 -2.77
C LYS A 31 13.81 11.83 -3.03
N ALA A 32 12.67 12.45 -3.29
CA ALA A 32 11.41 11.79 -3.62
C ALA A 32 10.67 12.54 -4.73
N GLN A 33 9.91 11.82 -5.54
CA GLN A 33 8.92 12.42 -6.43
C GLN A 33 7.51 12.20 -5.86
N CYS A 34 6.63 13.20 -5.93
CA CYS A 34 5.23 13.07 -5.52
C CYS A 34 4.29 13.27 -6.72
N HIS A 35 3.40 12.31 -6.93
CA HIS A 35 2.47 12.28 -8.06
C HIS A 35 1.02 12.18 -7.59
N CYS A 36 0.11 12.71 -8.41
CA CYS A 36 -1.33 12.58 -8.20
C CYS A 36 -1.86 11.40 -9.00
N VAL A 37 -2.44 10.42 -8.31
CA VAL A 37 -2.95 9.19 -8.93
C VAL A 37 -4.47 9.16 -8.80
N LYS A 38 -5.17 8.87 -9.90
CA LYS A 38 -6.60 8.63 -9.88
C LYS A 38 -6.88 7.16 -9.59
N SER A 39 -7.52 6.89 -8.46
CA SER A 39 -8.03 5.58 -8.07
C SER A 39 -9.04 5.03 -9.09
N LYS A 40 -9.10 3.71 -9.24
CA LYS A 40 -10.20 3.07 -9.98
C LYS A 40 -11.49 3.11 -9.14
N LEU A 41 -12.60 2.75 -9.78
CA LEU A 41 -13.92 2.70 -9.15
C LEU A 41 -14.38 1.25 -8.96
N PRO A 42 -15.17 0.97 -7.90
CA PRO A 42 -15.52 1.89 -6.82
C PRO A 42 -14.30 2.17 -5.92
N THR A 43 -14.24 3.34 -5.27
CA THR A 43 -13.16 3.68 -4.33
C THR A 43 -13.36 2.98 -2.98
N LEU A 44 -13.33 1.65 -3.01
CA LEU A 44 -13.48 0.77 -1.85
C LEU A 44 -12.18 0.00 -1.63
N SER A 45 -11.84 -0.24 -0.37
CA SER A 45 -10.50 -0.68 0.00
C SER A 45 -10.12 -2.04 -0.58
N LYS A 46 -10.86 -3.12 -0.29
CA LYS A 46 -10.51 -4.46 -0.81
C LYS A 46 -10.43 -4.54 -2.34
N PRO A 47 -11.39 -3.98 -3.12
CA PRO A 47 -11.25 -3.85 -4.56
C PRO A 47 -9.95 -3.15 -5.00
N LEU A 48 -9.57 -2.08 -4.31
CA LEU A 48 -8.42 -1.28 -4.68
C LEU A 48 -7.10 -1.82 -4.15
N TYR A 49 -7.08 -2.60 -3.07
CA TYR A 49 -5.93 -3.42 -2.71
C TYR A 49 -5.60 -4.39 -3.84
N ASN A 50 -6.62 -5.07 -4.39
CA ASN A 50 -6.41 -5.94 -5.55
C ASN A 50 -5.88 -5.16 -6.74
N MET A 51 -6.49 -4.02 -7.07
CA MET A 51 -6.04 -3.15 -8.16
C MET A 51 -4.57 -2.73 -8.03
N LEU A 52 -4.13 -2.31 -6.84
CA LEU A 52 -2.75 -1.89 -6.58
C LEU A 52 -1.76 -3.04 -6.79
N LEU A 53 -2.15 -4.26 -6.38
CA LEU A 53 -1.27 -5.43 -6.34
C LEU A 53 -1.33 -6.32 -7.58
N THR A 54 -2.32 -6.15 -8.47
CA THR A 54 -2.47 -6.92 -9.71
C THR A 54 -2.56 -6.03 -10.97
N GLY A 55 -2.82 -4.74 -10.80
CA GLY A 55 -3.10 -3.82 -11.91
C GLY A 55 -4.46 -4.05 -12.59
N VAL A 56 -5.31 -4.94 -12.06
CA VAL A 56 -6.60 -5.30 -12.65
C VAL A 56 -7.74 -4.56 -11.96
N SER A 57 -8.55 -3.84 -12.75
CA SER A 57 -9.64 -3.02 -12.21
C SER A 57 -10.74 -3.85 -11.53
N PRO A 58 -11.47 -3.28 -10.55
CA PRO A 58 -12.54 -3.98 -9.84
C PRO A 58 -13.59 -4.64 -10.74
N ILE A 59 -13.93 -3.99 -11.86
CA ILE A 59 -14.87 -4.53 -12.84
C ILE A 59 -14.33 -5.77 -13.54
N LYS A 60 -13.02 -5.81 -13.85
CA LYS A 60 -12.37 -6.92 -14.53
C LYS A 60 -12.05 -8.08 -13.59
N SER A 61 -11.55 -7.79 -12.38
CA SER A 61 -11.22 -8.82 -11.38
C SER A 61 -12.47 -9.48 -10.77
N GLY A 62 -13.60 -8.76 -10.78
CA GLY A 62 -14.83 -9.17 -10.12
C GLY A 62 -14.85 -8.86 -8.62
N ILE A 63 -13.73 -8.43 -8.02
CA ILE A 63 -13.63 -7.96 -6.63
C ILE A 63 -14.13 -6.51 -6.60
N ARG A 64 -15.45 -6.36 -6.54
CA ARG A 64 -16.17 -5.08 -6.65
C ARG A 64 -16.75 -4.57 -5.33
N SER A 65 -16.53 -5.27 -4.22
CA SER A 65 -17.02 -4.93 -2.89
C SER A 65 -16.10 -5.50 -1.81
N ASN A 66 -15.99 -4.82 -0.68
CA ASN A 66 -15.29 -5.29 0.52
C ASN A 66 -15.83 -6.64 1.04
N ASN A 67 -17.11 -6.95 0.74
CA ASN A 67 -17.77 -8.17 1.20
C ASN A 67 -17.51 -9.41 0.32
N ILE A 68 -16.85 -9.25 -0.83
CA ILE A 68 -16.53 -10.41 -1.69
C ILE A 68 -15.38 -11.17 -1.05
N LYS A 69 -15.65 -12.42 -0.67
CA LYS A 69 -14.66 -13.33 -0.09
C LYS A 69 -13.95 -14.15 -1.15
N GLY A 70 -12.79 -14.68 -0.81
CA GLY A 70 -12.03 -15.58 -1.66
C GLY A 70 -10.77 -14.95 -2.22
N LYS A 71 -9.94 -15.81 -2.81
CA LYS A 71 -8.70 -15.38 -3.46
C LYS A 71 -8.99 -14.56 -4.71
N SER A 72 -8.10 -13.62 -4.98
CA SER A 72 -7.97 -13.08 -6.32
C SER A 72 -7.64 -14.19 -7.31
N LYS A 73 -8.13 -14.05 -8.53
CA LYS A 73 -7.78 -14.92 -9.67
C LYS A 73 -6.74 -14.28 -10.58
N ASP A 74 -6.41 -13.02 -10.31
CA ASP A 74 -5.43 -12.25 -11.05
C ASP A 74 -4.04 -12.55 -10.49
N GLU A 75 -3.03 -12.56 -11.37
CA GLU A 75 -1.64 -12.68 -10.95
C GLU A 75 -1.19 -11.39 -10.24
N SER A 76 -0.71 -11.52 -9.01
CA SER A 76 -0.25 -10.40 -8.19
C SER A 76 1.27 -10.19 -8.29
N ILE A 77 1.75 -9.04 -7.80
CA ILE A 77 3.19 -8.80 -7.63
C ILE A 77 3.83 -9.87 -6.73
N PHE A 78 3.08 -10.41 -5.76
CA PHE A 78 3.56 -11.50 -4.92
C PHE A 78 3.84 -12.77 -5.73
N ASP A 79 2.90 -13.16 -6.60
CA ASP A 79 3.06 -14.31 -7.49
C ASP A 79 4.25 -14.10 -8.44
N LEU A 80 4.35 -12.92 -9.04
CA LEU A 80 5.44 -12.56 -9.95
C LEU A 80 6.80 -12.59 -9.24
N ALA A 81 6.89 -12.06 -8.02
CA ALA A 81 8.10 -12.08 -7.22
C ALA A 81 8.54 -13.52 -6.93
N VAL A 82 7.64 -14.38 -6.45
CA VAL A 82 7.94 -15.79 -6.17
C VAL A 82 8.38 -16.53 -7.44
N LYS A 83 7.70 -16.33 -8.58
CA LYS A 83 8.08 -16.92 -9.88
C LYS A 83 9.48 -16.51 -10.34
N ASN A 84 9.95 -15.34 -9.92
CA ASN A 84 11.29 -14.82 -10.19
C ASN A 84 12.29 -15.10 -9.05
N GLY A 85 11.99 -16.07 -8.17
CA GLY A 85 12.89 -16.51 -7.11
C GLY A 85 13.06 -15.50 -5.96
N LYS A 86 12.16 -14.53 -5.84
CA LYS A 86 12.20 -13.48 -4.81
C LYS A 86 11.33 -13.86 -3.61
N LYS A 87 11.77 -13.43 -2.42
CA LYS A 87 11.03 -13.58 -1.17
C LYS A 87 10.04 -12.44 -0.97
N THR A 88 8.87 -12.78 -0.47
CA THR A 88 7.80 -11.80 -0.26
C THR A 88 7.39 -11.71 1.21
N GLY A 89 6.91 -10.54 1.61
CA GLY A 89 6.26 -10.38 2.90
C GLY A 89 5.18 -9.30 2.94
N ALA A 90 4.30 -9.41 3.94
CA ALA A 90 3.25 -8.42 4.17
C ALA A 90 2.98 -8.23 5.67
N ALA A 91 2.99 -6.98 6.12
CA ALA A 91 2.41 -6.57 7.39
C ALA A 91 1.16 -5.73 7.09
N ALA A 92 -0.03 -6.33 7.18
CA ALA A 92 -1.21 -5.76 6.52
C ALA A 92 -2.56 -6.16 7.12
N TYR A 93 -3.62 -5.48 6.70
CA TYR A 93 -4.98 -5.89 7.02
C TYR A 93 -5.28 -7.26 6.41
N TYR A 94 -6.05 -8.07 7.12
CA TYR A 94 -6.31 -9.47 6.78
C TYR A 94 -6.90 -9.70 5.38
N TRP A 95 -7.54 -8.69 4.77
CA TRP A 95 -8.00 -8.79 3.39
C TRP A 95 -6.88 -9.08 2.40
N ILE A 96 -5.65 -8.61 2.65
CA ILE A 96 -4.49 -8.95 1.80
C ILE A 96 -4.14 -10.45 1.93
N GLU A 97 -4.22 -11.02 3.13
CA GLU A 97 -4.05 -12.46 3.34
C GLU A 97 -5.13 -13.26 2.62
N GLU A 98 -6.38 -12.82 2.74
CA GLU A 98 -7.51 -13.49 2.10
C GLU A 98 -7.38 -13.47 0.58
N LEU A 99 -6.97 -12.34 0.00
CA LEU A 99 -6.82 -12.17 -1.45
C LEU A 99 -5.74 -13.06 -2.05
N TYR A 100 -4.60 -13.28 -1.37
CA TYR A 100 -3.43 -13.91 -1.99
C TYR A 100 -3.02 -15.24 -1.39
N ASN A 101 -3.41 -15.56 -0.16
CA ASN A 101 -2.98 -16.79 0.52
C ASN A 101 -4.11 -17.78 0.76
N SER A 102 -5.06 -17.48 1.65
CA SER A 102 -6.03 -18.50 2.12
C SER A 102 -7.36 -18.50 1.36
N GLY A 103 -7.83 -17.34 0.90
CA GLY A 103 -9.21 -17.15 0.42
C GLY A 103 -10.26 -17.08 1.53
N SER A 104 -9.89 -17.34 2.79
CA SER A 104 -10.76 -17.21 3.95
C SER A 104 -9.91 -17.05 5.20
N PHE A 105 -9.94 -15.86 5.80
CA PHE A 105 -9.10 -15.56 6.95
C PHE A 105 -9.61 -16.23 8.24
N ASP A 106 -8.76 -17.05 8.84
CA ASP A 106 -8.88 -17.60 10.19
C ASP A 106 -7.77 -16.99 11.05
N PRO A 107 -8.07 -16.08 12.00
CA PRO A 107 -7.04 -15.39 12.78
C PRO A 107 -6.04 -16.34 13.45
N ILE A 108 -6.46 -17.53 13.89
CA ILE A 108 -5.56 -18.48 14.57
C ILE A 108 -4.53 -19.05 13.60
N LYS A 109 -4.93 -19.29 12.34
CA LYS A 109 -4.07 -19.92 11.34
C LYS A 109 -3.30 -18.92 10.49
N ASN A 110 -3.90 -17.75 10.27
CA ASN A 110 -3.50 -16.83 9.23
C ASN A 110 -2.90 -15.54 9.77
N MET A 111 -3.01 -15.22 11.06
CA MET A 111 -2.44 -13.97 11.60
C MET A 111 -0.91 -13.90 11.42
N GLU A 112 -0.22 -15.05 11.46
CA GLU A 112 1.19 -15.15 11.14
C GLU A 112 1.38 -16.23 10.06
N VAL A 113 2.11 -15.87 9.01
CA VAL A 113 2.45 -16.79 7.91
C VAL A 113 3.96 -16.88 7.80
N GLU A 114 4.48 -18.10 7.76
CA GLU A 114 5.90 -18.39 7.49
C GLU A 114 5.97 -19.64 6.60
N ASN A 115 5.59 -19.49 5.33
CA ASN A 115 5.53 -20.58 4.36
C ASN A 115 6.01 -20.10 2.98
N LYS A 116 7.16 -20.62 2.53
CA LYS A 116 7.80 -20.22 1.27
C LYS A 116 7.05 -20.64 0.01
N ASP A 117 6.06 -21.53 0.12
CA ASP A 117 5.27 -22.00 -1.01
C ASP A 117 4.03 -21.12 -1.29
N LEU A 118 3.74 -20.14 -0.43
CA LEU A 118 2.63 -19.21 -0.60
C LEU A 118 3.07 -17.91 -1.31
N PRO A 119 2.17 -17.24 -2.05
CA PRO A 119 2.49 -15.96 -2.69
C PRO A 119 3.02 -14.92 -1.70
N ILE A 120 2.41 -14.79 -0.52
CA ILE A 120 2.98 -14.05 0.61
C ILE A 120 3.72 -15.04 1.51
N ASN A 121 5.04 -15.11 1.39
CA ASN A 121 5.84 -16.10 2.10
C ASN A 121 5.85 -15.85 3.61
N PHE A 122 5.99 -14.57 4.01
CA PHE A 122 6.12 -14.16 5.40
C PHE A 122 5.11 -13.06 5.72
N GLY A 123 4.10 -13.36 6.53
CA GLY A 123 2.95 -12.48 6.76
C GLY A 123 2.70 -12.20 8.22
N ARG A 124 2.20 -11.00 8.51
CA ARG A 124 1.70 -10.54 9.82
C ARG A 124 0.43 -9.74 9.58
N PHE A 125 -0.71 -10.28 10.00
CA PHE A 125 -2.02 -9.76 9.61
C PHE A 125 -2.88 -9.37 10.80
N TYR A 126 -3.42 -8.16 10.74
CA TYR A 126 -4.35 -7.62 11.73
C TYR A 126 -5.77 -7.53 11.14
N TRP A 127 -6.78 -7.49 12.01
CA TRP A 127 -8.19 -7.47 11.59
C TRP A 127 -9.06 -6.41 12.29
N GLU A 128 -8.50 -5.69 13.26
CA GLU A 128 -9.19 -4.57 13.92
C GLU A 128 -8.74 -3.24 13.29
N ASP A 129 -9.67 -2.37 12.93
CA ASP A 129 -9.36 -1.13 12.18
C ASP A 129 -8.55 -0.12 13.02
N ASN A 130 -8.65 -0.23 14.34
CA ASN A 130 -7.89 0.58 15.29
C ASN A 130 -6.53 -0.04 15.67
N PHE A 131 -6.09 -1.12 15.01
CA PHE A 131 -4.78 -1.72 15.27
C PHE A 131 -3.69 -0.65 15.05
N PRO A 132 -2.74 -0.45 15.99
CA PRO A 132 -1.85 0.70 15.91
C PRO A 132 -0.89 0.61 14.71
N ASP A 133 -0.87 1.65 13.88
CA ASP A 133 0.04 1.73 12.74
C ASP A 133 1.51 1.49 13.16
N SER A 134 1.95 2.02 14.31
CA SER A 134 3.31 1.79 14.84
C SER A 134 3.65 0.31 14.98
N HIS A 135 2.68 -0.53 15.34
CA HIS A 135 2.90 -1.97 15.45
C HIS A 135 2.96 -2.62 14.08
N VAL A 136 2.15 -2.18 13.11
CA VAL A 136 2.20 -2.67 11.72
C VAL A 136 3.57 -2.38 11.10
N PHE A 137 4.08 -1.15 11.24
CA PHE A 137 5.39 -0.78 10.71
C PHE A 137 6.53 -1.58 11.35
N ILE A 138 6.48 -1.83 12.66
CA ILE A 138 7.45 -2.70 13.34
C ILE A 138 7.33 -4.16 12.88
N GLN A 139 6.12 -4.68 12.68
CA GLN A 139 5.90 -6.02 12.12
C GLN A 139 6.52 -6.12 10.72
N GLY A 140 6.29 -5.12 9.86
CA GLY A 140 6.90 -5.04 8.53
C GLY A 140 8.43 -4.99 8.57
N GLU A 141 9.00 -4.17 9.45
CA GLU A 141 10.45 -4.06 9.62
C GLU A 141 11.07 -5.37 10.14
N ARG A 142 10.37 -6.08 11.04
CA ARG A 142 10.80 -7.41 11.48
C ARG A 142 10.80 -8.42 10.33
N LEU A 143 9.78 -8.39 9.46
CA LEU A 143 9.76 -9.25 8.27
C LEU A 143 10.92 -8.94 7.33
N ARG A 144 11.18 -7.64 7.10
CA ARG A 144 12.29 -7.14 6.28
C ARG A 144 13.64 -7.66 6.76
N ILE A 145 13.96 -7.46 8.04
CA ILE A 145 15.26 -7.83 8.61
C ILE A 145 15.38 -9.35 8.76
N LYS A 146 14.37 -10.02 9.33
CA LYS A 146 14.47 -11.44 9.71
C LYS A 146 14.54 -12.36 8.49
N TYR A 147 13.77 -12.08 7.45
CA TYR A 147 13.66 -12.97 6.29
C TYR A 147 14.37 -12.43 5.05
N ASP A 148 14.83 -11.18 5.11
CA ASP A 148 15.46 -10.49 3.99
C ASP A 148 14.56 -10.48 2.75
N VAL A 149 13.30 -10.06 2.93
CA VAL A 149 12.30 -10.06 1.83
C VAL A 149 12.67 -9.07 0.74
N ASP A 150 12.39 -9.45 -0.51
CA ASP A 150 12.62 -8.63 -1.69
C ASP A 150 11.42 -7.75 -2.03
N PHE A 151 10.20 -8.23 -1.81
CA PHE A 151 8.98 -7.43 -1.95
C PHE A 151 8.21 -7.41 -0.62
N LEU A 152 8.05 -6.24 -0.04
CA LEU A 152 7.35 -6.04 1.22
C LEU A 152 6.17 -5.10 1.04
N VAL A 153 4.99 -5.51 1.52
CA VAL A 153 3.82 -4.63 1.67
C VAL A 153 3.64 -4.27 3.14
N ILE A 154 3.49 -2.98 3.43
CA ILE A 154 3.07 -2.47 4.74
C ILE A 154 1.76 -1.71 4.52
N HIS A 155 0.69 -2.14 5.18
CA HIS A 155 -0.63 -1.53 5.03
C HIS A 155 -1.14 -0.99 6.36
N SER A 156 -1.36 0.32 6.48
CA SER A 156 -1.83 1.01 7.69
C SER A 156 -3.28 1.48 7.56
N MET A 157 -4.09 1.34 8.61
CA MET A 157 -5.54 1.61 8.59
C MET A 157 -5.96 2.89 9.32
N ASN A 158 -5.16 3.42 10.25
CA ASN A 158 -5.67 4.44 11.17
C ASN A 158 -6.04 5.78 10.50
N VAL A 159 -5.54 6.06 9.28
CA VAL A 159 -5.96 7.23 8.50
C VAL A 159 -7.41 7.07 8.04
N ASP A 160 -7.75 5.95 7.40
CA ASP A 160 -9.10 5.62 6.98
C ASP A 160 -10.08 5.52 8.15
N ASP A 161 -9.74 4.76 9.20
CA ASP A 161 -10.56 4.62 10.41
C ASP A 161 -10.89 5.98 11.05
N SER A 162 -9.90 6.88 11.14
CA SER A 162 -10.14 8.25 11.61
C SER A 162 -10.99 9.07 10.63
N GLY A 163 -10.85 8.82 9.33
CA GLY A 163 -11.64 9.46 8.29
C GLY A 163 -13.10 9.09 8.38
N HIS A 164 -13.41 7.81 8.60
CA HIS A 164 -14.77 7.33 8.84
C HIS A 164 -15.41 7.94 10.08
N LYS A 165 -14.67 8.05 11.18
CA LYS A 165 -15.19 8.55 12.46
C LYS A 165 -15.43 10.06 12.47
N HIS A 166 -14.67 10.83 11.70
CA HIS A 166 -14.61 12.29 11.85
C HIS A 166 -14.72 13.08 10.54
N GLY A 167 -14.64 12.44 9.38
CA GLY A 167 -14.62 13.06 8.06
C GLY A 167 -13.21 13.41 7.57
N GLY A 168 -13.01 13.37 6.25
CA GLY A 168 -11.71 13.53 5.58
C GLY A 168 -11.10 14.93 5.62
N LEU A 169 -11.76 15.91 6.26
CA LEU A 169 -11.24 17.26 6.49
C LEU A 169 -11.08 17.62 7.98
N SER A 170 -11.41 16.68 8.88
CA SER A 170 -11.35 16.87 10.34
C SER A 170 -9.94 17.06 10.88
N ASN A 171 -9.84 17.48 12.14
CA ASN A 171 -8.55 17.61 12.82
C ASN A 171 -7.98 16.22 13.18
N GLU A 172 -8.85 15.27 13.48
CA GLU A 172 -8.54 13.89 13.83
C GLU A 172 -7.88 13.18 12.65
N TYR A 173 -8.49 13.31 11.45
CA TYR A 173 -7.93 12.78 10.21
C TYR A 173 -6.58 13.42 9.85
N ARG A 174 -6.39 14.72 10.10
CA ARG A 174 -5.08 15.37 9.93
C ARG A 174 -4.04 14.83 10.90
N LYS A 175 -4.43 14.58 12.15
CA LYS A 175 -3.55 14.04 13.20
C LYS A 175 -3.16 12.60 12.90
N SER A 176 -4.06 11.76 12.37
CA SER A 176 -3.71 10.39 11.95
C SER A 176 -2.70 10.41 10.80
N ILE A 177 -2.88 11.28 9.81
CA ILE A 177 -1.90 11.48 8.72
C ILE A 177 -0.53 11.92 9.27
N SER A 178 -0.51 12.89 10.19
CA SER A 178 0.74 13.37 10.78
C SER A 178 1.46 12.26 11.57
N LYS A 179 0.71 11.42 12.30
CA LYS A 179 1.28 10.28 13.05
C LYS A 179 1.95 9.25 12.14
N VAL A 180 1.32 8.87 11.03
CA VAL A 180 1.96 7.92 10.08
C VAL A 180 3.14 8.57 9.36
N SER A 181 3.11 9.89 9.12
CA SER A 181 4.29 10.63 8.64
C SER A 181 5.47 10.54 9.61
N ASP A 182 5.22 10.69 10.92
CA ASP A 182 6.26 10.59 11.96
C ASP A 182 6.83 9.16 12.03
N ILE A 183 5.98 8.14 11.91
CA ILE A 183 6.42 6.75 11.83
C ILE A 183 7.33 6.54 10.62
N LEU A 184 6.91 7.00 9.43
CA LEU A 184 7.71 6.89 8.22
C LEU A 184 9.06 7.60 8.33
N ALA A 185 9.14 8.73 9.03
CA ALA A 185 10.39 9.45 9.26
C ALA A 185 11.43 8.64 10.03
N ILE A 186 11.01 7.67 10.84
CA ILE A 186 11.89 6.75 11.58
C ILE A 186 12.45 5.66 10.67
N HIS A 187 11.63 5.12 9.76
CA HIS A 187 11.97 3.95 8.96
C HIS A 187 12.64 4.27 7.62
N LEU A 188 12.15 5.31 6.92
CA LEU A 188 12.58 5.65 5.57
C LEU A 188 14.09 5.89 5.43
N PRO A 189 14.80 6.59 6.34
CA PRO A 189 16.24 6.80 6.21
C PRO A 189 17.00 5.48 6.03
N LYS A 190 16.63 4.45 6.79
CA LYS A 190 17.29 3.15 6.74
C LYS A 190 16.98 2.39 5.45
N TRP A 191 15.73 2.43 5.00
CA TRP A 191 15.33 1.81 3.73
C TRP A 191 16.03 2.47 2.53
N ILE A 192 16.20 3.80 2.57
CA ILE A 192 16.94 4.56 1.54
C ILE A 192 18.42 4.22 1.57
N GLU A 193 19.05 4.19 2.75
CA GLU A 193 20.46 3.81 2.92
C GLU A 193 20.74 2.41 2.35
N GLU A 194 19.81 1.47 2.53
CA GLU A 194 19.91 0.10 2.01
C GLU A 194 19.45 -0.05 0.55
N ASN A 195 19.21 1.07 -0.15
CA ASN A 195 18.85 1.14 -1.57
C ASN A 195 17.59 0.32 -1.93
N TYR A 196 16.58 0.34 -1.06
CA TYR A 196 15.24 -0.12 -1.40
C TYR A 196 14.57 0.87 -2.35
N GLN A 197 13.75 0.33 -3.26
CA GLN A 197 12.86 1.12 -4.10
C GLN A 197 11.50 1.23 -3.38
N ILE A 198 11.15 2.43 -2.94
CA ILE A 198 10.04 2.63 -2.01
C ILE A 198 8.90 3.35 -2.74
N ILE A 199 7.70 2.79 -2.63
CA ILE A 199 6.47 3.37 -3.15
C ILE A 199 5.53 3.57 -1.96
N ILE A 200 5.07 4.79 -1.74
CA ILE A 200 4.08 5.10 -0.70
C ILE A 200 2.85 5.65 -1.40
N THR A 201 1.69 5.05 -1.18
CA THR A 201 0.45 5.47 -1.83
C THR A 201 -0.76 5.23 -0.94
N SER A 202 -1.92 5.64 -1.42
CA SER A 202 -3.22 5.18 -0.92
C SER A 202 -3.95 4.35 -1.98
N ASP A 203 -4.97 3.64 -1.53
CA ASP A 203 -5.99 2.98 -2.34
C ASP A 203 -7.12 3.96 -2.70
N HIS A 204 -7.64 4.72 -1.74
CA HIS A 204 -8.60 5.81 -1.95
C HIS A 204 -8.35 6.97 -0.99
N GLY A 205 -9.14 8.03 -1.09
CA GLY A 205 -9.24 9.07 -0.08
C GLY A 205 -10.58 9.00 0.67
N MET A 206 -10.93 10.08 1.36
CA MET A 206 -12.10 10.16 2.22
C MET A 206 -12.88 11.45 1.94
N ASP A 207 -14.20 11.35 1.79
CA ASP A 207 -15.05 12.53 1.62
C ASP A 207 -15.19 13.35 2.92
N ILE A 208 -15.91 14.47 2.85
CA ILE A 208 -16.07 15.37 4.02
C ILE A 208 -16.94 14.78 5.14
N TYR A 209 -17.75 13.75 4.83
CA TYR A 209 -18.69 13.11 5.73
C TYR A 209 -18.16 11.79 6.31
N GLY A 210 -16.95 11.38 5.92
CA GLY A 210 -16.35 10.14 6.38
C GLY A 210 -16.79 8.92 5.58
N ASN A 211 -17.14 9.11 4.30
CA ASN A 211 -17.45 8.03 3.37
C ASN A 211 -16.47 7.98 2.20
N HIS A 212 -16.41 6.80 1.59
CA HIS A 212 -15.75 6.56 0.33
C HIS A 212 -16.55 5.51 -0.47
N GLY A 213 -16.27 5.42 -1.77
CA GLY A 213 -16.87 4.48 -2.71
C GLY A 213 -17.38 5.15 -3.99
N GLY A 214 -17.48 6.47 -3.96
CA GLY A 214 -17.93 7.34 -5.03
C GLY A 214 -16.80 7.88 -5.93
N THR A 215 -17.10 8.99 -6.59
CA THR A 215 -16.26 9.56 -7.67
C THR A 215 -15.69 10.93 -7.32
N THR A 216 -15.90 11.42 -6.10
CA THR A 216 -15.46 12.76 -5.74
C THR A 216 -13.93 12.84 -5.79
N LYS A 217 -13.39 14.05 -5.98
CA LYS A 217 -11.94 14.23 -5.99
C LYS A 217 -11.29 13.88 -4.65
N LEU A 218 -12.04 14.03 -3.54
CA LEU A 218 -11.54 13.68 -2.21
C LEU A 218 -11.34 12.18 -2.07
N GLU A 219 -12.25 11.38 -2.63
CA GLU A 219 -12.22 9.92 -2.60
C GLU A 219 -11.31 9.31 -3.68
N SER A 220 -11.28 9.88 -4.88
CA SER A 220 -10.68 9.23 -6.06
C SER A 220 -9.29 9.72 -6.46
N TYR A 221 -8.72 10.72 -5.76
CA TYR A 221 -7.36 11.20 -6.02
C TYR A 221 -6.51 10.97 -4.79
N VAL A 222 -5.43 10.22 -4.98
CA VAL A 222 -4.51 9.77 -3.92
C VAL A 222 -3.08 10.19 -4.24
N PRO A 223 -2.24 10.41 -3.22
CA PRO A 223 -0.83 10.68 -3.43
C PRO A 223 -0.06 9.40 -3.69
N MET A 224 0.99 9.51 -4.50
CA MET A 224 2.00 8.48 -4.66
C MET A 224 3.38 9.12 -4.56
N TRP A 225 4.18 8.68 -3.59
CA TRP A 225 5.59 9.06 -3.48
C TRP A 225 6.48 7.94 -3.98
N LEU A 226 7.49 8.29 -4.77
CA LEU A 226 8.49 7.39 -5.32
C LEU A 226 9.87 7.79 -4.81
N ILE A 227 10.58 6.84 -4.21
CA ILE A 227 11.91 7.03 -3.63
C ILE A 227 12.81 5.87 -4.09
N GLY A 228 14.03 6.19 -4.53
CA GLY A 228 15.03 5.22 -4.97
C GLY A 228 15.46 5.40 -6.42
N ASP A 229 16.66 4.90 -6.73
CA ASP A 229 17.39 5.13 -7.98
C ASP A 229 16.59 4.72 -9.24
N LYS A 230 15.75 3.68 -9.14
CA LYS A 230 14.93 3.22 -10.28
C LYS A 230 13.79 4.17 -10.63
N PHE A 231 13.49 5.13 -9.76
CA PHE A 231 12.41 6.10 -9.94
C PHE A 231 12.90 7.54 -10.16
N GLU A 232 14.14 7.85 -9.78
CA GLU A 232 14.70 9.22 -9.77
C GLU A 232 14.49 10.00 -11.09
N ASN A 233 14.63 9.30 -12.23
CA ASN A 233 14.53 9.89 -13.57
C ASN A 233 13.25 9.51 -14.33
N LEU A 234 12.25 8.95 -13.65
CA LEU A 234 10.97 8.66 -14.29
C LEU A 234 10.24 9.95 -14.62
N LYS A 235 9.93 10.11 -15.91
CA LYS A 235 8.97 11.09 -16.39
C LYS A 235 7.62 10.39 -16.47
N LEU A 236 6.73 10.76 -15.56
CA LEU A 236 5.37 10.25 -15.50
C LEU A 236 4.43 11.34 -16.03
N ASP A 237 3.31 10.92 -16.61
CA ASP A 237 2.27 11.84 -17.09
C ASP A 237 1.64 12.61 -15.92
N ASP A 238 1.09 13.79 -16.21
CA ASP A 238 0.40 14.63 -15.22
C ASP A 238 -0.84 13.94 -14.61
N TYR A 239 -1.40 12.94 -15.31
CA TYR A 239 -2.58 12.20 -14.89
C TYR A 239 -2.33 10.69 -14.88
N LEU A 240 -2.04 10.17 -13.70
CA LEU A 240 -1.75 8.75 -13.53
C LEU A 240 -2.99 7.96 -13.16
N SER A 241 -3.13 6.79 -13.76
CA SER A 241 -4.11 5.80 -13.31
C SER A 241 -3.49 4.84 -12.32
N GLN A 242 -4.30 4.35 -11.37
CA GLN A 242 -3.84 3.54 -10.25
C GLN A 242 -3.10 2.24 -10.61
N ASP A 243 -3.30 1.69 -11.82
CA ASP A 243 -2.51 0.54 -12.32
C ASP A 243 -1.01 0.83 -12.44
N ILE A 244 -0.60 2.09 -12.42
CA ILE A 244 0.81 2.46 -12.43
C ILE A 244 1.58 1.86 -11.24
N VAL A 245 0.93 1.69 -10.08
CA VAL A 245 1.57 1.14 -8.88
C VAL A 245 2.07 -0.29 -9.13
N PHE A 246 1.27 -1.11 -9.80
CA PHE A 246 1.66 -2.46 -10.20
C PHE A 246 2.90 -2.45 -11.11
N SER A 247 2.87 -1.61 -12.14
CA SER A 247 3.98 -1.47 -13.09
C SER A 247 5.26 -0.96 -12.42
N LEU A 248 5.15 -0.03 -11.48
CA LEU A 248 6.28 0.52 -10.74
C LEU A 248 6.87 -0.50 -9.76
N CYS A 249 6.04 -1.33 -9.12
CA CYS A 249 6.54 -2.45 -8.30
C CYS A 249 7.31 -3.46 -9.17
N CYS A 250 6.77 -3.86 -10.33
CA CYS A 250 7.48 -4.76 -11.25
C CYS A 250 8.82 -4.16 -11.70
N LYS A 251 8.84 -2.88 -12.10
CA LYS A 251 10.07 -2.15 -12.45
C LYS A 251 11.07 -2.14 -11.29
N GLY A 252 10.60 -1.84 -10.09
CA GLY A 252 11.39 -1.83 -8.85
C GLY A 252 12.06 -3.17 -8.58
N LEU A 253 11.31 -4.26 -8.78
CA LEU A 253 11.78 -5.64 -8.63
C LEU A 253 12.59 -6.16 -9.82
N GLY A 254 12.67 -5.41 -10.93
CA GLY A 254 13.35 -5.89 -12.15
C GLY A 254 12.62 -7.05 -12.83
N ILE A 255 11.30 -7.11 -12.71
CA ILE A 255 10.45 -8.15 -13.31
C ILE A 255 9.81 -7.58 -14.58
N GLU A 256 9.98 -8.27 -15.71
CA GLU A 256 9.26 -7.97 -16.94
C GLU A 256 7.82 -8.48 -16.85
N LYS A 257 6.87 -7.64 -17.29
CA LYS A 257 5.47 -8.03 -17.39
C LYS A 257 5.30 -8.89 -18.64
N SER A 258 4.93 -10.17 -18.48
CA SER A 258 4.55 -11.06 -19.59
C SER A 258 3.26 -10.62 -20.26
#